data_AF-A0A9K3JWB0-F1
#
_entry.id   AF-A0A9K3JWB0-F1
#
_cell.length_a   1.000
_cell.length_b   1.000
_cell.length_c   1.000
_cell.angle_alpha   90.00
_cell.angle_beta   90.00
_cell.angle_gamma   90.00
#
_symmetry.space_group_name_H-M   'P 1'
#
loop_
_entity.id
_entity.type
_entity.pdbx_description
1 polymer ?
#
loop_
_entity_poly.entity_id
_entity_poly.type
_entity_poly.pdbx_seq_one_letter_code
_entity_poly.pdbx_strand_id
1 'polypeptide(L)'
;MLHVFFKFLETVIPKYNDFKQPGDRYRSWDPARQERFIVRMCKILSDPRVTHELRSIWISYWTQAYQSLGQKIASRLNVHPNY
;
A
#
# COMPACT_ATOMS: atom_id res chain seq x y z
N MET A 1 -42.67 3.14 2.09
CA MET A 1 -41.66 3.96 2.79
C MET A 1 -40.33 3.20 2.79
N LEU A 2 -39.75 3.01 1.61
CA LEU A 2 -38.52 2.21 1.37
C LEU A 2 -37.41 3.07 0.72
N HIS A 3 -37.57 4.40 0.81
CA HIS A 3 -36.67 5.39 0.19
C HIS A 3 -35.68 6.02 1.19
N VAL A 4 -35.57 5.49 2.42
CA VAL A 4 -34.76 6.11 3.50
C VAL A 4 -33.77 5.13 4.13
N PHE A 5 -33.43 4.04 3.44
CA PHE A 5 -32.34 3.12 3.85
C PHE A 5 -31.09 3.23 2.97
N PHE A 6 -30.98 4.30 2.18
CA PHE A 6 -29.83 4.55 1.30
C PHE A 6 -29.20 5.91 1.63
N LYS A 7 -28.83 6.10 2.89
CA LYS A 7 -28.00 7.21 3.33
C LYS A 7 -26.76 6.54 3.93
N PHE A 8 -25.58 6.82 3.37
CA PHE A 8 -24.24 6.32 3.78
C PHE A 8 -23.68 5.04 3.16
N LEU A 9 -23.94 4.76 1.88
CA LEU A 9 -22.92 4.06 1.09
C LEU A 9 -22.24 5.12 0.24
N GLU A 10 -20.98 5.44 0.53
CA GLU A 10 -20.16 6.23 -0.39
C GLU A 10 -20.32 5.60 -1.78
N THR A 11 -20.69 6.41 -2.77
CA THR A 11 -20.91 5.87 -4.12
C THR A 11 -19.55 5.49 -4.69
N VAL A 12 -19.16 4.21 -4.48
CA VAL A 12 -17.94 3.65 -5.04
C VAL A 12 -18.08 3.67 -6.56
N ILE A 13 -17.15 4.34 -7.23
CA ILE A 13 -17.16 4.45 -8.69
C ILE A 13 -17.03 3.03 -9.28
N PRO A 14 -17.81 2.64 -10.31
CA PRO A 14 -17.83 1.26 -10.82
C PRO A 14 -16.49 0.67 -11.26
N LYS A 15 -15.47 1.50 -11.54
CA LYS A 15 -14.11 1.07 -11.94
C LYS A 15 -13.04 1.39 -10.88
N TYR A 16 -13.45 1.51 -9.62
CA TYR A 16 -12.56 1.82 -8.51
C TYR A 16 -11.51 0.72 -8.32
N ASN A 17 -10.23 1.09 -8.43
CA ASN A 17 -9.09 0.23 -8.12
C ASN A 17 -7.87 1.12 -7.81
N ASP A 18 -7.60 1.27 -6.51
CA ASP A 18 -6.51 2.13 -6.04
C ASP A 18 -5.11 1.58 -6.34
N PHE A 19 -5.00 0.30 -6.71
CA PHE A 19 -3.73 -0.41 -6.73
C PHE A 19 -3.17 -0.64 -8.13
N LYS A 20 -4.05 -0.69 -9.14
CA LYS A 20 -3.63 -0.96 -10.52
C LYS A 20 -2.69 0.11 -11.07
N GLN A 21 -3.10 1.39 -11.07
CA GLN A 21 -2.28 2.47 -11.64
C GLN A 21 -0.94 2.66 -10.89
N PRO A 22 -0.90 2.67 -9.54
CA PRO A 22 0.37 2.72 -8.81
C PRO A 22 1.27 1.52 -9.08
N GLY A 23 0.69 0.32 -9.17
CA GLY A 23 1.42 -0.89 -9.53
C GLY A 23 2.04 -0.83 -10.92
N ASP A 24 1.24 -0.44 -11.92
CA ASP A 24 1.69 -0.24 -13.31
C ASP A 24 2.82 0.82 -13.36
N ARG A 25 2.65 1.93 -12.62
CA ARG A 25 3.65 3.00 -12.54
C ARG A 25 4.96 2.51 -11.92
N TYR A 26 4.91 1.78 -10.81
CA TYR A 26 6.11 1.25 -10.17
C TYR A 26 6.88 0.30 -11.12
N ARG A 27 6.17 -0.59 -11.82
CA ARG A 27 6.78 -1.52 -12.80
C ARG A 27 7.41 -0.84 -14.00
N SER A 28 6.94 0.36 -14.35
CA SER A 28 7.51 1.16 -15.45
C SER A 28 8.87 1.79 -15.13
N TRP A 29 9.27 1.82 -13.85
CA TRP A 29 10.52 2.45 -13.44
C TRP A 29 11.73 1.56 -13.70
N ASP A 30 12.86 2.18 -14.01
CA ASP A 30 14.16 1.51 -14.00
C ASP A 30 14.48 0.98 -12.59
N PRO A 31 15.29 -0.09 -12.48
CA PRO A 31 15.63 -0.70 -11.19
C PRO A 31 16.22 0.28 -10.17
N ALA A 32 17.02 1.26 -10.60
CA ALA A 32 17.64 2.22 -9.68
C ALA A 32 16.58 3.18 -9.10
N ARG A 33 15.59 3.60 -9.88
CA ARG A 33 14.46 4.37 -9.36
C ARG A 33 13.58 3.54 -8.42
N GLN A 34 13.30 2.28 -8.73
CA GLN A 34 12.58 1.39 -7.82
C GLN A 34 13.30 1.27 -6.47
N GLU A 35 14.61 1.09 -6.50
CA GLU A 35 15.44 1.01 -5.30
C GLU A 35 15.39 2.29 -4.46
N ARG A 36 15.54 3.48 -5.09
CA ARG A 36 15.40 4.76 -4.38
C ARG A 36 14.02 4.92 -3.73
N PHE A 37 12.96 4.43 -4.37
CA PHE A 37 11.61 4.46 -3.81
C PHE A 37 11.49 3.55 -2.58
N ILE A 38 11.97 2.31 -2.68
CA ILE A 38 11.95 1.35 -1.56
C ILE A 38 12.72 1.92 -0.36
N VAL A 39 13.93 2.43 -0.57
CA VAL A 39 14.74 3.04 0.51
C VAL A 39 14.00 4.19 1.18
N ARG A 40 13.34 5.07 0.39
CA ARG A 40 12.57 6.18 0.94
C ARG A 40 11.39 5.69 1.78
N MET A 41 10.64 4.68 1.30
CA MET A 41 9.51 4.12 2.06
C MET A 41 9.98 3.46 3.35
N CYS A 42 11.08 2.68 3.32
CA CYS A 42 11.66 2.10 4.52
C CYS A 42 12.06 3.18 5.53
N LYS A 43 12.68 4.28 5.10
CA LYS A 43 13.04 5.40 5.99
C LYS A 43 11.81 6.01 6.67
N ILE A 44 10.73 6.25 5.93
CA ILE A 44 9.49 6.82 6.46
C ILE A 44 8.82 5.86 7.44
N LEU A 45 8.71 4.58 7.08
CA LEU A 45 8.03 3.57 7.90
C LEU A 45 8.84 3.08 9.11
N SER A 46 10.13 3.41 9.16
CA SER A 46 10.99 3.17 10.32
C SER A 46 10.92 4.28 11.36
N ASP A 47 10.21 5.39 11.08
CA ASP A 47 10.06 6.47 12.06
C ASP A 47 9.40 5.93 13.35
N PRO A 48 9.94 6.27 14.54
CA PRO A 48 9.43 5.75 15.81
C PRO A 48 7.96 6.15 16.10
N ARG A 49 7.44 7.17 15.41
CA ARG A 49 6.03 7.59 15.52
C ARG A 49 5.10 6.73 14.66
N VAL A 50 5.64 5.96 13.71
CA VAL A 50 4.86 5.03 12.90
C VAL A 50 4.65 3.75 13.68
N THR A 51 3.40 3.53 14.10
CA THR A 51 3.02 2.32 14.82
C THR A 51 3.19 1.08 13.95
N HIS A 52 3.29 -0.08 14.60
CA HIS A 52 3.34 -1.36 13.88
C HIS A 52 2.10 -1.56 13.00
N GLU A 53 0.92 -1.18 13.48
CA GLU A 53 -0.34 -1.27 12.73
C GLU A 53 -0.32 -0.42 11.46
N LEU A 54 0.08 0.85 11.56
CA LEU A 54 0.20 1.73 10.39
C LEU A 54 1.22 1.16 9.39
N ARG A 55 2.34 0.64 9.88
CA ARG A 55 3.35 0.00 9.03
C ARG A 55 2.77 -1.20 8.27
N SER A 56 2.01 -2.06 8.94
CA SER A 56 1.36 -3.22 8.32
C SER A 56 0.32 -2.82 7.26
N ILE A 57 -0.47 -1.77 7.51
CA ILE A 57 -1.43 -1.23 6.52
C ILE A 57 -0.71 -0.77 5.26
N TRP A 58 0.36 0.03 5.40
CA TRP A 58 1.15 0.49 4.26
C TRP A 58 1.79 -0.66 3.47
N ILE A 59 2.34 -1.65 4.16
CA ILE A 59 2.89 -2.85 3.51
C ILE A 59 1.80 -3.61 2.74
N SER A 60 0.59 -3.73 3.30
CA SER A 60 -0.56 -4.33 2.62
C SER A 60 -0.93 -3.59 1.34
N TYR A 61 -1.03 -2.26 1.37
CA TYR A 61 -1.33 -1.46 0.17
C TYR A 61 -0.27 -1.58 -0.91
N TRP A 62 1.02 -1.57 -0.54
CA TRP A 62 2.09 -1.79 -1.50
C TRP A 62 2.10 -3.21 -2.08
N THR A 63 1.71 -4.20 -1.29
CA THR A 63 1.55 -5.59 -1.75
C THR A 63 0.42 -5.72 -2.76
N GLN A 64 -0.72 -5.06 -2.51
CA GLN A 64 -1.85 -5.00 -3.45
C GLN A 64 -1.47 -4.28 -4.76
N ALA A 65 -0.66 -3.22 -4.68
CA ALA A 65 -0.12 -2.55 -5.87
C ALA A 65 0.86 -3.44 -6.65
N TYR A 66 1.79 -4.09 -5.96
CA TYR A 66 2.72 -5.06 -6.56
C TYR A 66 3.39 -5.94 -5.50
N GLN A 67 3.20 -7.26 -5.60
CA GLN A 67 3.65 -8.21 -4.57
C GLN A 67 5.13 -8.07 -4.20
N SER A 68 6.04 -7.97 -5.19
CA SER A 68 7.48 -7.87 -4.90
C SER A 68 7.88 -6.54 -4.24
N LEU A 69 7.11 -5.47 -4.42
CA LEU A 69 7.36 -4.19 -3.77
C LEU A 69 7.06 -4.31 -2.27
N GLY A 70 5.88 -4.82 -1.91
CA GLY A 70 5.49 -5.04 -0.51
C GLY A 70 6.48 -5.96 0.22
N GLN A 71 6.88 -7.06 -0.40
CA GLN A 71 7.88 -7.99 0.13
C GLN A 71 9.23 -7.31 0.39
N LYS A 72 9.77 -6.56 -0.58
CA LYS A 72 11.06 -5.87 -0.41
C LYS A 72 11.04 -4.85 0.72
N ILE A 73 9.93 -4.14 0.90
CA ILE A 73 9.77 -3.18 2.01
C ILE A 73 9.67 -3.93 3.34
N ALA A 74 8.82 -4.96 3.44
CA ALA A 74 8.63 -5.77 4.65
C ALA A 74 9.93 -6.41 5.12
N SER A 75 10.68 -7.05 4.22
CA SER A 75 11.96 -7.70 4.54
C SER A 75 13.00 -6.72 5.10
N ARG A 76 13.02 -5.46 4.65
CA ARG A 76 13.96 -4.45 5.16
C ARG A 76 13.56 -3.85 6.50
N LEU A 77 12.28 -3.92 6.84
CA LEU A 77 11.73 -3.40 8.10
C LEU A 77 11.68 -4.46 9.20
N ASN A 78 12.14 -5.70 8.94
CA ASN A 78 12.02 -6.85 9.84
C ASN A 78 10.60 -7.05 10.41
N VAL A 79 9.58 -6.70 9.63
CA VAL A 79 8.19 -6.95 10.03
C VAL A 79 7.92 -8.43 9.81
N HIS A 80 7.83 -9.19 10.89
CA HIS A 80 7.40 -10.59 10.82
C HIS A 80 5.91 -10.64 10.45
N PRO A 81 5.49 -11.48 9.50
CA PRO A 81 4.08 -11.70 9.26
C PRO A 81 3.47 -12.40 10.48
N ASN A 82 2.47 -11.76 11.10
CA ASN A 82 1.52 -12.48 11.95
C ASN A 82 0.39 -12.92 11.04
N TYR A 83 0.39 -14.21 10.70
CA TYR A 83 -0.75 -14.88 10.07
C TYR A 83 -1.78 -15.26 11.13
#